data_AF-A0A7S3ZYV8-F1
#
_entry.id   AF-A0A7S3ZYV8-F1
#
_cell.length_a   1.000
_cell.length_b   1.000
_cell.length_c   1.000
_cell.angle_alpha   90.00
_cell.angle_beta   90.00
_cell.angle_gamma   90.00
#
_symmetry.space_group_name_H-M   'P 1'
#
loop_
_entity.id
_entity.type
_entity.pdbx_description
1 polymer ?
#
loop_
_entity_poly.entity_id
_entity_poly.type
_entity_poly.pdbx_seq_one_letter_code
_entity_poly.pdbx_strand_id
1 'polypeptide(L)'
;MACNSLCFCFSGEPLRPDEYGAEGGRGATYEKYATNRETFQLGMGDAPLRAPLQCLAGGFPVTFICCQWHMRYRALNHVAPGSEWENYLCCQGYLPACLCFQPGHCGEREFPRTCMCLEACLCPGLAVSSTRFLLMDMYHLAADECDNRIIRFNNFVQVLSCVCHCIAMFNRNFRHLARLLDLIAEIVFFATAGCMTAQVDAEIKYREGGGASPGNYQGYNPVAQTAKPPPYAGTPLLTEAMDR
;
A
#
# COMPACT_ATOMS: atom_id res chain seq x y z
N MET A 1 -10.62 19.58 -9.92
CA MET A 1 -9.77 20.68 -10.48
C MET A 1 -8.55 21.01 -9.60
N ALA A 2 -8.44 20.50 -8.36
CA ALA A 2 -7.30 20.77 -7.46
C ALA A 2 -6.01 19.98 -7.77
N CYS A 3 -6.11 18.80 -8.37
CA CYS A 3 -4.96 17.91 -8.65
C CYS A 3 -3.93 18.49 -9.64
N ASN A 4 -4.37 19.43 -10.48
CA ASN A 4 -3.56 19.98 -11.55
C ASN A 4 -2.45 20.91 -11.04
N SER A 5 -2.70 21.76 -10.04
CA SER A 5 -1.79 22.88 -9.77
C SER A 5 -0.45 22.52 -9.11
N LEU A 6 -0.32 21.37 -8.43
CA LEU A 6 0.93 21.00 -7.73
C LEU A 6 1.68 19.82 -8.37
N CYS A 7 0.98 18.93 -9.07
CA CYS A 7 1.55 17.69 -9.59
C CYS A 7 1.62 17.64 -11.14
N PHE A 8 1.50 18.80 -11.81
CA PHE A 8 1.48 18.88 -13.29
C PHE A 8 2.73 18.28 -13.95
N CYS A 9 3.87 18.28 -13.26
CA CYS A 9 5.13 17.72 -13.76
C CYS A 9 5.15 16.18 -13.78
N PHE A 10 4.19 15.52 -13.11
CA PHE A 10 4.10 14.07 -13.09
C PHE A 10 3.05 13.62 -14.10
N SER A 11 3.39 12.60 -14.90
CA SER A 11 2.40 11.97 -15.77
C SER A 11 1.28 11.37 -14.92
N GLY A 12 0.04 11.47 -15.41
CA GLY A 12 -1.10 10.78 -14.82
C GLY A 12 -1.47 9.49 -15.57
N GLU A 13 -0.80 9.19 -16.68
CA GLU A 13 -1.00 7.94 -17.40
C GLU A 13 -0.60 6.75 -16.54
N PRO A 14 -1.29 5.60 -16.67
CA PRO A 14 -0.85 4.34 -16.08
C PRO A 14 0.62 4.05 -16.41
N LEU A 15 1.26 3.22 -15.58
CA LEU A 15 2.61 2.74 -15.89
C LEU A 15 2.62 2.06 -17.25
N ARG A 16 3.63 2.36 -18.06
CA ARG A 16 3.81 1.70 -19.36
C ARG A 16 4.41 0.31 -19.17
N PRO A 17 4.26 -0.61 -20.15
CA PRO A 17 4.81 -1.97 -20.06
C PRO A 17 6.31 -2.02 -19.75
N ASP A 18 7.09 -1.06 -20.24
CA ASP A 18 8.52 -0.91 -19.97
C ASP A 18 8.84 -0.42 -18.54
N GLU A 19 7.87 0.19 -17.85
CA GLU A 19 8.02 0.75 -16.50
C GLU A 19 7.67 -0.26 -15.38
N TYR A 20 7.05 -1.40 -15.71
CA TYR A 20 6.72 -2.43 -14.70
C TYR A 20 7.96 -3.18 -14.16
N GLY A 21 9.10 -3.07 -14.84
CA GLY A 21 10.34 -3.78 -14.49
C GLY A 21 10.32 -5.26 -14.92
N ALA A 22 11.34 -6.01 -14.50
CA ALA A 22 11.43 -7.45 -14.79
C ALA A 22 10.30 -8.25 -14.09
N GLU A 23 9.93 -9.41 -14.63
CA GLU A 23 8.97 -10.34 -14.02
C GLU A 23 9.30 -10.57 -12.53
N GLY A 24 8.34 -10.28 -11.64
CA GLY A 24 8.53 -10.34 -10.18
C GLY A 24 8.99 -9.04 -9.51
N GLY A 25 9.20 -7.96 -10.27
CA GLY A 25 9.45 -6.62 -9.74
C GLY A 25 8.20 -5.97 -9.13
N ARG A 26 8.41 -4.97 -8.24
CA ARG A 26 7.31 -4.24 -7.59
C ARG A 26 6.33 -3.57 -8.58
N GLY A 27 6.78 -3.26 -9.80
CA GLY A 27 5.94 -2.68 -10.86
C GLY A 27 5.00 -3.70 -11.51
N ALA A 28 5.39 -4.98 -11.61
CA ALA A 28 4.56 -6.03 -12.22
C ALA A 28 3.21 -6.23 -11.48
N THR A 29 3.17 -6.00 -10.17
CA THR A 29 1.92 -6.03 -9.39
C THR A 29 0.92 -4.97 -9.87
N TYR A 30 1.37 -3.89 -10.51
CA TYR A 30 0.50 -2.84 -11.03
C TYR A 30 -0.04 -3.11 -12.44
N GLU A 31 0.56 -4.05 -13.18
CA GLU A 31 0.15 -4.39 -14.55
C GLU A 31 -1.31 -4.85 -14.59
N LYS A 32 -1.73 -5.69 -13.64
CA LYS A 32 -3.11 -6.18 -13.52
C LYS A 32 -4.16 -5.08 -13.35
N TYR A 33 -3.77 -3.90 -12.86
CA TYR A 33 -4.70 -2.78 -12.66
C TYR A 33 -4.78 -1.84 -13.86
N ALA A 34 -3.84 -1.93 -14.81
CA ALA A 34 -3.79 -1.02 -15.95
C ALA A 34 -4.92 -1.26 -16.96
N THR A 35 -5.44 -2.48 -17.01
CA THR A 35 -6.55 -2.88 -17.89
C THR A 35 -7.94 -2.71 -17.27
N ASN A 36 -8.00 -2.35 -15.98
CA ASN A 36 -9.25 -2.21 -15.26
C ASN A 36 -10.03 -0.99 -15.76
N ARG A 37 -11.34 -1.16 -15.97
CA ARG A 37 -12.21 -0.10 -16.51
C ARG A 37 -12.89 0.75 -15.45
N GLU A 38 -13.05 0.20 -14.25
CA GLU A 38 -13.69 0.90 -13.14
C GLU A 38 -12.64 1.65 -12.32
N THR A 39 -12.98 2.82 -11.80
CA THR A 39 -12.14 3.59 -10.88
C THR A 39 -12.87 3.77 -9.56
N PHE A 40 -12.15 4.18 -8.52
CA PHE A 40 -12.77 4.55 -7.24
C PHE A 40 -13.85 5.62 -7.45
N GLN A 41 -14.94 5.53 -6.69
CA GLN A 41 -16.02 6.53 -6.72
C GLN A 41 -15.55 7.92 -6.25
N LEU A 42 -14.58 7.94 -5.35
CA LEU A 42 -13.94 9.14 -4.85
C LEU A 42 -12.47 9.16 -5.29
N GLY A 43 -12.12 10.05 -6.21
CA GLY A 43 -10.71 10.29 -6.56
C GLY A 43 -9.95 10.95 -5.41
N MET A 44 -8.64 10.69 -5.27
CA MET A 44 -7.84 11.24 -4.17
C MET A 44 -7.78 12.78 -4.19
N GLY A 45 -7.92 13.40 -5.36
CA GLY A 45 -7.95 14.87 -5.49
C GLY A 45 -9.20 15.53 -4.90
N ASP A 46 -10.32 14.82 -4.84
CA ASP A 46 -11.59 15.33 -4.30
C ASP A 46 -11.84 14.89 -2.85
N ALA A 47 -11.02 13.96 -2.34
CA ALA A 47 -11.13 13.40 -1.00
C ALA A 47 -11.14 14.45 0.13
N PRO A 48 -10.29 15.50 0.11
CA PRO A 48 -10.30 16.52 1.16
C PRO A 48 -11.61 17.31 1.25
N LEU A 49 -12.35 17.45 0.14
CA LEU A 49 -13.59 18.22 0.09
C LEU A 49 -14.83 17.36 0.34
N ARG A 50 -14.85 16.13 -0.18
CA ARG A 50 -16.01 15.23 -0.07
C ARG A 50 -16.00 14.36 1.19
N ALA A 51 -14.82 14.06 1.73
CA ALA A 51 -14.65 13.26 2.94
C ALA A 51 -13.58 13.88 3.88
N PRO A 52 -13.74 15.15 4.31
CA PRO A 52 -12.72 15.89 5.06
C PRO A 52 -12.34 15.20 6.36
N LEU A 53 -13.31 14.67 7.10
CA LEU A 53 -13.06 14.04 8.41
C LEU A 53 -12.18 12.80 8.27
N GLN A 54 -12.47 11.93 7.31
CA GLN A 54 -11.70 10.71 7.08
C GLN A 54 -10.32 11.03 6.52
N CYS A 55 -10.23 12.04 5.65
CA CYS A 55 -8.97 12.51 5.10
C CYS A 55 -8.05 13.09 6.19
N LEU A 56 -8.60 13.89 7.11
CA LEU A 56 -7.84 14.45 8.23
C LEU A 56 -7.47 13.36 9.25
N ALA A 57 -8.38 12.46 9.58
CA ALA A 57 -8.10 11.39 10.54
C ALA A 57 -7.04 10.41 10.01
N GLY A 58 -7.13 10.01 8.74
CA GLY A 58 -6.15 9.16 8.08
C GLY A 58 -4.84 9.88 7.72
N GLY A 59 -4.85 11.22 7.70
CA GLY A 59 -3.68 12.05 7.37
C GLY A 59 -3.04 12.76 8.57
N PHE A 60 -3.52 12.54 9.79
CA PHE A 60 -2.89 13.11 10.98
C PHE A 60 -2.02 12.06 11.68
N PRO A 61 -0.72 12.32 11.94
CA PRO A 61 0.21 11.30 12.43
C PRO A 61 -0.23 10.60 13.72
N VAL A 62 -0.89 11.33 14.62
CA VAL A 62 -1.34 10.80 15.93
C VAL A 62 -2.49 9.82 15.76
N THR A 63 -3.41 10.07 14.83
CA THR A 63 -4.58 9.20 14.59
C THR A 63 -4.31 8.15 13.51
N PHE A 64 -3.24 8.31 12.73
CA PHE A 64 -2.89 7.46 11.60
C PHE A 64 -2.94 5.97 11.93
N ILE A 65 -2.29 5.54 13.01
CA ILE A 65 -2.20 4.12 13.39
C ILE A 65 -3.59 3.55 13.67
N CYS A 66 -4.39 4.24 14.48
CA CYS A 66 -5.75 3.84 14.83
C CYS A 66 -6.65 3.83 13.58
N CYS A 67 -6.50 4.82 12.70
CA CYS A 67 -7.23 4.90 11.45
C CYS A 67 -6.87 3.72 10.53
N GLN A 68 -5.60 3.41 10.33
CA GLN A 68 -5.20 2.26 9.50
C GLN A 68 -5.69 0.94 10.10
N TRP A 69 -5.57 0.75 11.41
CA TRP A 69 -6.09 -0.43 12.09
C TRP A 69 -7.60 -0.61 11.87
N HIS A 70 -8.37 0.46 12.06
CA HIS A 70 -9.82 0.45 11.84
C HIS A 70 -10.20 0.24 10.37
N MET A 71 -9.49 0.90 9.45
CA MET A 71 -9.75 0.79 8.01
C MET A 71 -9.41 -0.58 7.47
N ARG A 72 -8.32 -1.21 7.93
CA ARG A 72 -8.00 -2.59 7.59
C ARG A 72 -9.09 -3.53 8.06
N TYR A 73 -9.50 -3.42 9.32
CA TYR A 73 -10.57 -4.24 9.88
C TYR A 73 -11.85 -4.11 9.05
N ARG A 74 -12.25 -2.88 8.72
CA ARG A 74 -13.43 -2.63 7.88
C ARG A 74 -13.28 -3.19 6.48
N ALA A 75 -12.14 -3.01 5.83
CA ALA A 75 -11.90 -3.56 4.50
C ALA A 75 -11.96 -5.09 4.48
N LEU A 76 -11.36 -5.77 5.46
CA LEU A 76 -11.41 -7.23 5.57
C LEU A 76 -12.83 -7.75 5.79
N ASN A 77 -13.59 -7.12 6.69
CA ASN A 77 -14.97 -7.54 6.97
C ASN A 77 -15.95 -7.15 5.86
N HIS A 78 -15.65 -6.11 5.09
CA HIS A 78 -16.42 -5.75 3.91
C HIS A 78 -16.26 -6.80 2.81
N VAL A 79 -15.03 -7.27 2.62
CA VAL A 79 -14.67 -8.23 1.56
C VAL A 79 -15.02 -9.67 1.94
N ALA A 80 -14.84 -10.05 3.20
CA ALA A 80 -15.27 -11.32 3.79
C ALA A 80 -16.10 -11.08 5.05
N PRO A 81 -17.43 -10.93 4.91
CA PRO A 81 -18.34 -10.75 6.03
C PRO A 81 -18.20 -11.86 7.07
N GLY A 82 -18.02 -11.50 8.34
CA GLY A 82 -17.92 -12.44 9.46
C GLY A 82 -16.56 -13.07 9.68
N SER A 83 -15.53 -12.68 8.92
CA SER A 83 -14.16 -13.21 9.09
C SER A 83 -13.29 -12.48 10.11
N GLU A 84 -13.75 -11.34 10.63
CA GLU A 84 -13.04 -10.49 11.61
C GLU A 84 -11.57 -10.21 11.22
N TRP A 85 -10.62 -10.93 11.83
CA TRP A 85 -9.18 -10.82 11.61
C TRP A 85 -8.56 -12.09 11.03
N GLU A 86 -9.35 -13.14 10.75
CA GLU A 86 -8.82 -14.43 10.28
C GLU A 86 -8.14 -14.32 8.91
N ASN A 87 -8.60 -13.40 8.07
CA ASN A 87 -8.07 -13.12 6.74
C ASN A 87 -6.99 -12.04 6.71
N TYR A 88 -6.50 -11.61 7.88
CA TYR A 88 -5.41 -10.65 7.96
C TYR A 88 -4.07 -11.33 7.62
N LEU A 89 -3.32 -10.70 6.73
CA LEU A 89 -1.92 -11.02 6.44
C LEU A 89 -1.11 -9.72 6.46
N CYS A 90 0.17 -9.77 6.84
CA CYS A 90 1.01 -8.57 6.87
C CYS A 90 1.10 -7.94 5.47
N CYS A 91 0.79 -6.65 5.37
CA CYS A 91 0.70 -5.90 4.10
C CYS A 91 -0.24 -6.60 3.09
N GLN A 92 -1.21 -7.37 3.58
CA GLN A 92 -2.09 -8.27 2.83
C GLN A 92 -1.36 -9.20 1.84
N GLY A 93 -0.08 -9.51 2.10
CA GLY A 93 0.76 -10.32 1.22
C GLY A 93 1.17 -9.64 -0.09
N TYR A 94 0.92 -8.34 -0.28
CA TYR A 94 1.37 -7.61 -1.48
C TYR A 94 2.86 -7.35 -1.50
N LEU A 95 3.52 -7.52 -0.35
CA LEU A 95 4.95 -7.39 -0.25
C LEU A 95 5.61 -8.67 -0.78
N PRO A 96 6.50 -8.60 -1.80
CA PRO A 96 7.38 -9.72 -2.10
C PRO A 96 8.24 -10.01 -0.87
N ALA A 97 8.85 -11.20 -0.80
CA ALA A 97 9.81 -11.53 0.25
C ALA A 97 10.93 -10.48 0.30
N CYS A 98 10.75 -9.49 1.16
CA CYS A 98 11.70 -8.44 1.45
C CYS A 98 12.72 -9.03 2.43
N LEU A 99 13.96 -8.52 2.39
CA LEU A 99 15.05 -8.94 3.28
C LEU A 99 14.68 -8.89 4.78
N CYS A 100 13.64 -8.12 5.16
CA CYS A 100 13.29 -7.85 6.55
C CYS A 100 12.19 -8.76 7.12
N PHE A 101 11.19 -9.18 6.34
CA PHE A 101 10.13 -10.09 6.79
C PHE A 101 9.30 -10.63 5.61
N GLN A 102 8.71 -11.81 5.81
CA GLN A 102 7.86 -12.47 4.82
C GLN A 102 6.41 -12.55 5.33
N PRO A 103 5.42 -11.99 4.60
CA PRO A 103 4.01 -12.17 4.93
C PRO A 103 3.67 -13.66 5.11
N GLY A 104 2.83 -13.96 6.08
CA GLY A 104 2.45 -15.33 6.48
C GLY A 104 3.36 -15.95 7.54
N HIS A 105 4.53 -15.35 7.83
CA HIS A 105 5.52 -15.88 8.78
C HIS A 105 5.75 -14.96 9.99
N CYS A 106 5.03 -13.84 10.10
CA CYS A 106 5.22 -12.85 11.16
C CYS A 106 4.38 -13.11 12.43
N GLY A 107 3.80 -14.31 12.60
CA GLY A 107 2.89 -14.61 13.71
C GLY A 107 1.49 -13.99 13.56
N GLU A 108 1.16 -13.51 12.35
CA GLU A 108 -0.10 -12.81 12.04
C GLU A 108 -1.37 -13.66 12.20
N ARG A 109 -1.26 -14.98 12.23
CA ARG A 109 -2.40 -15.88 12.51
C ARG A 109 -2.76 -15.92 13.99
N GLU A 110 -1.78 -15.78 14.87
CA GLU A 110 -1.97 -15.83 16.32
C GLU A 110 -2.27 -14.43 16.88
N PHE A 111 -1.59 -13.40 16.36
CA PHE A 111 -1.71 -12.02 16.85
C PHE A 111 -1.95 -10.99 15.73
N PRO A 112 -3.03 -11.12 14.92
CA PRO A 112 -3.27 -10.27 13.75
C PRO A 112 -3.37 -8.77 14.11
N ARG A 113 -3.99 -8.46 15.25
CA ARG A 113 -4.17 -7.07 15.72
C ARG A 113 -2.83 -6.39 16.01
N THR A 114 -1.91 -7.11 16.64
CA THR A 114 -0.57 -6.60 16.98
C THR A 114 0.26 -6.43 15.71
N CYS A 115 0.21 -7.41 14.81
CA CYS A 115 0.87 -7.32 13.51
C CYS A 115 0.37 -6.12 12.71
N MET A 116 -0.95 -5.85 12.70
CA MET A 116 -1.50 -4.67 12.02
C MET A 116 -1.04 -3.35 12.65
N CYS A 117 -0.94 -3.27 13.97
CA CYS A 117 -0.38 -2.10 14.64
C CYS A 117 1.10 -1.90 14.27
N LEU A 118 1.90 -2.98 14.25
CA LEU A 118 3.31 -2.92 13.84
C LEU A 118 3.47 -2.53 12.37
N GLU A 119 2.61 -3.04 11.49
CA GLU A 119 2.57 -2.68 10.07
C GLU A 119 2.33 -1.18 9.91
N ALA A 120 1.33 -0.62 10.62
CA ALA A 120 1.03 0.81 10.58
C ALA A 120 2.15 1.68 11.19
N CYS A 121 2.88 1.19 12.19
CA CYS A 121 3.98 1.92 12.82
C CYS A 121 5.28 1.88 12.00
N LEU A 122 5.67 0.69 11.52
CA LEU A 122 6.98 0.46 10.91
C LEU A 122 6.95 0.62 9.38
N CYS A 123 5.79 0.43 8.77
CA CYS A 123 5.60 0.40 7.32
C CYS A 123 4.33 1.16 6.92
N PRO A 124 4.16 2.43 7.34
CA PRO A 124 2.90 3.17 7.19
C PRO A 124 2.45 3.27 5.73
N GLY A 125 3.39 3.43 4.80
CA GLY A 125 3.06 3.47 3.36
C GLY A 125 2.53 2.14 2.83
N LEU A 126 3.08 1.02 3.31
CA LEU A 126 2.59 -0.31 2.94
C LEU A 126 1.22 -0.59 3.57
N ALA A 127 1.00 -0.16 4.81
CA ALA A 127 -0.27 -0.32 5.51
C ALA A 127 -1.44 0.30 4.75
N VAL A 128 -1.28 1.57 4.35
CA VAL A 128 -2.30 2.31 3.60
C VAL A 128 -2.49 1.70 2.20
N SER A 129 -1.38 1.47 1.50
CA SER A 129 -1.40 1.02 0.10
C SER A 129 -2.01 -0.37 -0.04
N SER A 130 -1.68 -1.30 0.85
CA SER A 130 -2.22 -2.67 0.79
C SER A 130 -3.69 -2.75 1.22
N THR A 131 -4.20 -1.78 1.99
CA THR A 131 -5.65 -1.65 2.22
C THR A 131 -6.36 -1.20 0.95
N ARG A 132 -5.76 -0.24 0.23
CA ARG A 132 -6.26 0.22 -1.07
C ARG A 132 -6.20 -0.88 -2.13
N PHE A 133 -5.10 -1.62 -2.23
CA PHE A 133 -4.94 -2.72 -3.20
C PHE A 133 -5.92 -3.85 -2.98
N LEU A 134 -6.26 -4.17 -1.74
CA LEU A 134 -7.29 -5.17 -1.43
C LEU A 134 -8.61 -4.83 -2.14
N LEU A 135 -9.06 -3.57 -2.07
CA LEU A 135 -10.27 -3.15 -2.78
C LEU A 135 -10.07 -3.12 -4.30
N MET A 136 -8.90 -2.69 -4.77
CA MET A 136 -8.61 -2.67 -6.21
C MET A 136 -8.67 -4.06 -6.83
N ASP A 137 -8.17 -5.09 -6.13
CA ASP A 137 -8.26 -6.48 -6.60
C ASP A 137 -9.69 -7.00 -6.54
N MET A 138 -10.38 -6.70 -5.44
CA MET A 138 -11.73 -7.23 -5.20
C MET A 138 -12.77 -6.77 -6.21
N TYR A 139 -12.57 -5.56 -6.71
CA TYR A 139 -13.54 -4.90 -7.57
C TYR A 139 -12.95 -4.48 -8.91
N HIS A 140 -11.77 -5.00 -9.26
CA HIS A 140 -11.08 -4.68 -10.50
C HIS A 140 -11.04 -3.17 -10.76
N LEU A 141 -10.60 -2.40 -9.75
CA LEU A 141 -10.46 -0.95 -9.85
C LEU A 141 -9.08 -0.57 -10.41
N ALA A 142 -9.05 0.49 -11.19
CA ALA A 142 -7.86 1.21 -11.63
C ALA A 142 -7.67 2.48 -10.78
N ALA A 143 -6.41 2.91 -10.67
CA ALA A 143 -6.10 4.25 -10.16
C ALA A 143 -6.45 5.28 -11.23
N ASP A 144 -7.07 6.39 -10.83
CA ASP A 144 -7.36 7.48 -11.74
C ASP A 144 -6.09 8.30 -12.07
N GLU A 145 -6.22 9.24 -13.01
CA GLU A 145 -5.11 10.07 -13.44
C GLU A 145 -4.51 10.90 -12.28
N CYS A 146 -5.36 11.35 -11.36
CA CYS A 146 -4.94 12.16 -10.23
C CYS A 146 -4.18 11.35 -9.17
N ASP A 147 -4.67 10.14 -8.86
CA ASP A 147 -4.05 9.18 -7.96
C ASP A 147 -2.63 8.88 -8.45
N ASN A 148 -2.45 8.64 -9.76
CA ASN A 148 -1.14 8.39 -10.37
C ASN A 148 -0.18 9.59 -10.16
N ARG A 149 -0.65 10.82 -10.38
CA ARG A 149 0.14 12.04 -10.18
C ARG A 149 0.56 12.23 -8.73
N ILE A 150 -0.38 12.07 -7.79
CA ILE A 150 -0.14 12.25 -6.35
C ILE A 150 0.84 11.18 -5.84
N ILE A 151 0.63 9.92 -6.21
CA ILE A 151 1.51 8.80 -5.79
C ILE A 151 2.92 8.98 -6.33
N ARG A 152 3.07 9.38 -7.60
CA ARG A 152 4.38 9.65 -8.21
C ARG A 152 5.08 10.82 -7.54
N PHE A 153 4.36 11.90 -7.25
CA PHE A 153 4.90 13.05 -6.51
C PHE A 153 5.35 12.66 -5.10
N ASN A 154 4.51 11.92 -4.35
CA ASN A 154 4.87 11.44 -3.02
C ASN A 154 6.15 10.59 -3.04
N ASN A 155 6.25 9.63 -3.96
CA ASN A 155 7.45 8.80 -4.10
C ASN A 155 8.69 9.63 -4.49
N PHE A 156 8.53 10.63 -5.36
CA PHE A 156 9.61 11.52 -5.74
C PHE A 156 10.14 12.33 -4.56
N VAL A 157 9.27 12.95 -3.76
CA VAL A 157 9.66 13.76 -2.59
C VAL A 157 10.34 12.87 -1.53
N GLN A 158 9.86 11.64 -1.33
CA GLN A 158 10.49 10.69 -0.41
C GLN A 158 11.91 10.30 -0.84
N VAL A 159 12.11 9.99 -2.12
CA VAL A 159 13.45 9.71 -2.66
C VAL A 159 14.34 10.95 -2.57
N LEU A 160 13.80 12.13 -2.86
CA LEU A 160 14.54 13.39 -2.77
C LEU A 160 15.01 13.68 -1.33
N SER A 161 14.15 13.49 -0.32
CA SER A 161 14.53 13.60 1.09
C SER A 161 15.68 12.63 1.41
N CYS A 162 15.54 11.36 1.03
CA CYS A 162 16.57 10.34 1.24
C CYS A 162 17.92 10.72 0.62
N VAL A 163 17.93 11.16 -0.65
CA VAL A 163 19.16 11.60 -1.33
C VAL A 163 19.79 12.80 -0.63
N CYS A 164 18.98 13.79 -0.20
CA CYS A 164 19.48 14.94 0.53
C CYS A 164 20.06 14.57 1.90
N HIS A 165 19.47 13.59 2.60
CA HIS A 165 20.05 13.02 3.82
C HIS A 165 21.39 12.33 3.55
N CYS A 166 21.52 11.58 2.45
CA CYS A 166 22.79 10.99 2.04
C CYS A 166 23.86 12.05 1.78
N ILE A 167 23.53 13.11 1.04
CA ILE A 167 24.45 14.23 0.77
C ILE A 167 24.84 14.95 2.07
N ALA A 168 23.90 15.13 3.00
CA ALA A 168 24.13 15.79 4.27
C ALA A 168 25.10 15.03 5.20
N MET A 169 25.30 13.71 5.00
CA MET A 169 26.34 12.94 5.68
C MET A 169 27.75 13.40 5.28
N PHE A 170 27.95 13.75 4.01
CA PHE A 170 29.25 14.18 3.48
C PHE A 170 29.45 15.69 3.57
N ASN A 171 28.37 16.47 3.48
CA ASN A 171 28.45 17.93 3.51
C ASN A 171 27.45 18.52 4.52
N ARG A 172 28.01 19.08 5.60
CA ARG A 172 27.29 19.63 6.74
C ARG A 172 26.36 20.80 6.39
N ASN A 173 26.61 21.52 5.29
CA ASN A 173 25.80 22.66 4.86
C ASN A 173 24.40 22.23 4.38
N PHE A 174 24.25 21.00 3.92
CA PHE A 174 22.97 20.47 3.44
C PHE A 174 22.07 19.93 4.55
N ARG A 175 22.51 19.93 5.83
CA ARG A 175 21.72 19.38 6.94
C ARG A 175 20.41 20.12 7.17
N HIS A 176 20.38 21.43 6.99
CA HIS A 176 19.13 22.21 7.10
C HIS A 176 18.18 21.92 5.95
N LEU A 177 18.71 21.78 4.72
CA LEU A 177 17.93 21.42 3.55
C LEU A 177 17.35 20.01 3.68
N ALA A 178 18.14 19.04 4.14
CA ALA A 178 17.71 17.67 4.35
C ALA A 178 16.52 17.61 5.33
N ARG A 179 16.61 18.27 6.49
CA ARG A 179 15.48 18.32 7.46
C ARG A 179 14.24 19.02 6.91
N LEU A 180 14.41 20.07 6.10
CA LEU A 180 13.28 20.75 5.48
C LEU A 180 12.57 19.84 4.48
N LEU A 181 13.34 19.14 3.63
CA LEU A 181 12.79 18.19 2.67
C LEU A 181 12.17 16.98 3.36
N ASP A 182 12.70 16.55 4.48
CA ASP A 182 12.14 15.49 5.31
C ASP A 182 10.76 15.89 5.86
N LEU A 183 10.64 17.10 6.43
CA LEU A 183 9.34 17.64 6.85
C LEU A 183 8.35 17.75 5.69
N ILE A 184 8.80 18.20 4.52
CA ILE A 184 7.95 18.27 3.32
C ILE A 184 7.52 16.85 2.90
N ALA A 185 8.42 15.87 2.93
CA ALA A 185 8.12 14.48 2.60
C ALA A 185 7.09 13.87 3.56
N GLU A 186 7.22 14.13 4.87
CA GLU A 186 6.23 13.71 5.87
C GLU A 186 4.86 14.35 5.63
N ILE A 187 4.79 15.66 5.38
CA ILE A 187 3.53 16.36 5.08
C ILE A 187 2.86 15.77 3.83
N VAL A 188 3.63 15.58 2.76
CA VAL A 188 3.12 15.02 1.50
C VAL A 188 2.65 13.59 1.69
N PHE A 189 3.40 12.79 2.45
CA PHE A 189 3.05 11.42 2.77
C PHE A 189 1.73 11.33 3.54
N PHE A 190 1.61 12.07 4.63
CA PHE A 190 0.42 12.03 5.47
C PHE A 190 -0.80 12.63 4.76
N ALA A 191 -0.64 13.67 3.94
CA ALA A 191 -1.71 14.17 3.08
C ALA A 191 -2.18 13.10 2.08
N THR A 192 -1.23 12.43 1.42
CA THR A 192 -1.50 11.34 0.46
C THR A 192 -2.21 10.18 1.14
N ALA A 193 -1.73 9.77 2.32
CA ALA A 193 -2.29 8.67 3.08
C ALA A 193 -3.71 8.97 3.60
N GLY A 194 -3.97 10.21 4.00
CA GLY A 194 -5.30 10.70 4.33
C GLY A 194 -6.27 10.58 3.15
N CYS A 195 -5.86 11.05 1.97
CA CYS A 195 -6.68 10.93 0.76
C CYS A 195 -6.96 9.47 0.38
N MET A 196 -5.96 8.58 0.44
CA MET A 196 -6.15 7.15 0.19
C MET A 196 -7.12 6.52 1.19
N THR A 197 -6.99 6.87 2.47
CA THR A 197 -7.86 6.37 3.54
C THR A 197 -9.31 6.81 3.34
N ALA A 198 -9.53 8.06 2.94
CA ALA A 198 -10.85 8.59 2.61
C ALA A 198 -11.45 7.95 1.35
N GLN A 199 -10.64 7.75 0.31
CA GLN A 199 -11.04 7.05 -0.92
C GLN A 199 -11.51 5.63 -0.62
N VAL A 200 -10.75 4.86 0.16
CA VAL A 200 -11.12 3.49 0.56
C VAL A 200 -12.41 3.47 1.39
N ASP A 201 -12.55 4.37 2.37
CA ASP A 201 -13.77 4.44 3.19
C ASP A 201 -15.02 4.77 2.37
N ALA A 202 -14.91 5.73 1.44
CA ALA A 202 -16.00 6.10 0.55
C ALA A 202 -16.39 4.94 -0.38
N GLU A 203 -15.41 4.18 -0.86
CA GLU A 203 -15.63 3.01 -1.70
C GLU A 203 -16.37 1.89 -0.95
N ILE A 204 -15.94 1.57 0.29
CA ILE A 204 -16.64 0.61 1.16
C ILE A 204 -18.09 1.04 1.35
N LYS A 205 -18.33 2.30 1.71
CA LYS A 205 -19.68 2.84 1.93
C LYS A 205 -20.55 2.80 0.67
N TYR A 206 -19.98 3.10 -0.49
CA TYR A 206 -20.69 3.03 -1.76
C TYR A 206 -21.18 1.61 -2.06
N ARG A 207 -20.36 0.60 -1.77
CA ARG A 207 -20.66 -0.80 -2.02
C ARG A 207 -21.61 -1.40 -0.99
N GLU A 208 -21.50 -1.00 0.28
CA GLU A 208 -22.49 -1.31 1.31
C GLU A 208 -23.88 -0.73 0.97
N GLY A 209 -23.91 0.43 0.30
CA GLY A 209 -25.14 1.10 -0.15
C GLY A 209 -25.80 0.51 -1.40
N GLY A 210 -25.34 -0.64 -1.89
CA GLY A 210 -25.88 -1.31 -3.09
C GLY A 210 -25.06 -1.13 -4.37
N GLY A 211 -23.86 -0.57 -4.28
CA GLY A 211 -22.86 -0.65 -5.36
C GLY A 211 -22.41 -2.11 -5.56
N ALA A 212 -22.30 -2.54 -6.83
CA ALA A 212 -21.90 -3.86 -7.33
C ALA A 212 -21.36 -4.91 -6.32
N SER A 213 -21.91 -6.13 -6.37
CA SER A 213 -21.44 -7.26 -5.56
C SER A 213 -19.94 -7.50 -5.72
N PRO A 214 -19.23 -7.85 -4.61
CA PRO A 214 -17.82 -8.19 -4.69
C PRO A 214 -17.57 -9.33 -5.69
N GLY A 215 -16.45 -9.24 -6.41
CA GLY A 215 -15.89 -10.39 -7.11
C GLY A 215 -15.66 -11.54 -6.13
N ASN A 216 -15.39 -12.74 -6.62
CA ASN A 216 -15.22 -13.91 -5.75
C ASN A 216 -14.00 -13.73 -4.82
N TYR A 217 -14.21 -13.35 -3.54
CA TYR A 217 -13.12 -13.28 -2.56
C TYR A 217 -12.72 -14.67 -2.11
N GLN A 218 -11.69 -15.25 -2.72
CA GLN A 218 -10.96 -16.39 -2.17
C GLN A 218 -9.72 -15.88 -1.46
N GLY A 219 -9.86 -15.46 -0.19
CA GLY A 219 -8.75 -15.23 0.76
C GLY A 219 -7.43 -14.80 0.10
N TYR A 220 -7.47 -13.67 -0.61
CA TYR A 220 -6.48 -13.32 -1.62
C TYR A 220 -5.09 -13.21 -0.99
N ASN A 221 -4.18 -14.11 -1.38
CA ASN A 221 -2.78 -14.08 -1.00
C ASN A 221 -1.92 -13.82 -2.27
N PRO A 222 -1.43 -12.59 -2.48
CA PRO A 222 -0.58 -12.25 -3.62
C PRO A 222 0.75 -13.04 -3.63
N VAL A 223 1.19 -13.54 -2.47
CA VAL A 223 2.38 -14.41 -2.35
C VAL A 223 2.13 -15.78 -2.98
N ALA A 224 0.90 -16.30 -2.95
CA ALA A 224 0.55 -17.57 -3.59
C ALA A 224 0.58 -17.48 -5.13
N GLN A 225 0.43 -16.28 -5.70
CA GLN A 225 0.50 -16.04 -7.15
C GLN A 225 1.94 -15.84 -7.66
N THR A 226 2.87 -15.45 -6.79
CA THR A 226 4.29 -15.25 -7.12
C THR A 226 5.20 -16.41 -6.66
N ALA A 227 4.63 -17.41 -5.99
CA ALA A 227 5.33 -18.63 -5.63
C ALA A 227 5.65 -19.47 -6.88
N LYS A 228 6.76 -19.14 -7.56
CA LYS A 228 7.59 -20.21 -8.11
C LYS A 228 7.95 -21.10 -6.92
N PRO A 229 7.75 -22.43 -6.97
CA PRO A 229 8.17 -23.29 -5.87
C PRO A 229 9.64 -22.99 -5.58
N PRO A 230 10.06 -22.91 -4.29
CA PRO A 230 11.45 -22.68 -3.97
C PRO A 230 12.29 -23.73 -4.72
N PRO A 231 13.39 -23.36 -5.41
CA PRO A 231 14.26 -24.32 -6.09
C PRO A 231 15.03 -25.26 -5.13
N TYR A 232 14.55 -25.44 -3.91
CA TYR A 232 15.07 -26.36 -2.91
C TYR A 232 13.94 -27.16 -2.26
N ALA A 233 12.95 -27.60 -3.05
CA ALA A 233 12.20 -28.79 -2.71
C ALA A 233 13.01 -30.03 -3.14
N GLY A 234 13.86 -30.53 -2.24
CA GLY A 234 14.35 -31.90 -2.30
C GLY A 234 15.72 -32.12 -2.96
N THR A 235 16.78 -31.52 -2.41
CA THR A 235 18.01 -32.31 -2.23
C THR A 235 17.92 -32.89 -0.82
N PRO A 236 17.82 -34.22 -0.62
CA PRO A 236 17.83 -34.79 0.71
C PRO A 236 19.12 -34.35 1.40
N LEU A 237 18.97 -33.65 2.52
CA LEU A 237 20.07 -33.33 3.41
C LEU A 237 20.76 -34.64 3.80
N LEU A 238 22.06 -34.70 3.51
CA LEU A 238 23.00 -35.68 4.04
C LEU A 238 22.96 -35.63 5.57
N THR A 239 22.08 -36.41 6.18
CA THR A 239 22.05 -36.68 7.62
C THR A 239 22.26 -38.17 7.94
N GLU A 240 22.95 -38.91 7.07
CA GLU A 240 23.33 -40.32 7.33
C GLU A 240 24.80 -40.63 6.96
N ALA A 241 25.76 -39.82 7.43
CA ALA A 241 27.18 -40.18 7.32
C ALA A 241 28.05 -39.66 8.49
N MET A 242 27.50 -39.58 9.70
CA MET A 242 28.28 -39.37 10.93
C MET A 242 27.91 -40.35 12.04
N ASP A 243 27.54 -41.58 11.66
CA ASP A 243 27.50 -42.70 12.59
C ASP A 243 27.80 -44.01 11.86
N ARG A 244 29.09 -44.18 11.48
CA ARG A 244 29.83 -45.43 11.27
C ARG A 244 31.24 -45.17 10.75
#